data_AF-A0A6A3UIS8-F1
#
_entry.id   AF-A0A6A3UIS8-F1
#
_cell.length_a   1.000
_cell.length_b   1.000
_cell.length_c   1.000
_cell.angle_alpha   90.00
_cell.angle_beta   90.00
_cell.angle_gamma   90.00
#
_symmetry.space_group_name_H-M   'P 1'
#
loop_
_entity.id
_entity.type
_entity.pdbx_description
1 polymer ?
#
loop_
_entity_poly.entity_id
_entity_poly.type
_entity_poly.pdbx_seq_one_letter_code
_entity_poly.pdbx_strand_id
1 'polypeptide(L)'
;MFPQVTAAMWMDRNPVHMLSSGGSRQAVAVLRRIHGQMQSVLAPELVRDYHRSMGGVDVHDQLRMQRYSVQLCYKTRKYYKTLFLGLLDMALVNAFIVYRYNKKVNNKRPPKHSVFMEELMVQLLAVDSDKVFTEIEVSMLLGQHKRFAVVCTFNIMRS
;
A
#
# COMPACT_ATOMS: atom_id res chain seq x y z
N MET A 1 1.75 -13.44 30.29
CA MET A 1 1.81 -11.98 30.55
C MET A 1 0.77 -11.32 29.66
N PHE A 2 -0.29 -10.74 30.24
CA PHE A 2 -1.33 -10.08 29.46
C PHE A 2 -0.85 -8.69 29.03
N PRO A 3 -1.11 -8.26 27.77
CA PRO A 3 -0.76 -6.91 27.34
C PRO A 3 -1.56 -5.89 28.18
N GLN A 4 -0.88 -4.87 28.72
CA GLN A 4 -1.58 -3.80 29.43
C GLN A 4 -2.37 -2.95 28.44
N VAL A 5 -3.69 -2.87 28.65
CA VAL A 5 -4.58 -2.05 27.83
C VAL A 5 -4.71 -0.66 28.46
N THR A 6 -4.49 0.36 27.64
CA THR A 6 -4.59 1.77 27.99
C THR A 6 -5.77 2.40 27.25
N ALA A 7 -6.71 2.93 28.03
CA ALA A 7 -7.81 3.76 27.53
C ALA A 7 -7.53 5.24 27.83
N ALA A 8 -7.72 6.12 26.84
CA ALA A 8 -7.60 7.56 27.00
C ALA A 8 -8.78 8.28 26.34
N MET A 9 -9.20 9.39 26.93
CA MET A 9 -10.14 10.33 26.32
C MET A 9 -9.39 11.63 26.04
N TRP A 10 -9.46 12.11 24.81
CA TRP A 10 -8.90 13.40 24.42
C TRP A 10 -10.02 14.30 23.91
N MET A 11 -10.04 15.54 24.39
CA MET A 11 -11.03 16.53 23.98
C MET A 11 -10.52 17.27 22.75
N ASP A 12 -11.21 17.06 21.63
CA ASP A 12 -11.07 17.90 20.45
C ASP A 12 -12.28 18.86 20.32
N ARG A 13 -12.99 18.89 19.18
CA ARG A 13 -14.33 19.50 19.10
C ARG A 13 -15.36 18.67 19.87
N ASN A 14 -15.19 17.35 19.81
CA ASN A 14 -15.98 16.34 20.50
C ASN A 14 -15.03 15.42 21.29
N PRO A 15 -15.51 14.72 22.33
CA PRO A 15 -14.71 13.73 23.05
C PRO A 15 -14.27 12.59 22.10
N VAL A 16 -12.97 12.31 22.06
CA VAL A 16 -12.38 11.21 21.30
C VAL A 16 -11.89 10.16 22.29
N HIS A 17 -12.47 8.96 22.21
CA HIS A 17 -12.06 7.82 23.03
C HIS A 17 -11.10 6.93 22.26
N MET A 18 -9.99 6.55 22.89
CA MET A 18 -8.97 5.69 22.29
C MET A 18 -8.61 4.54 23.22
N LEU A 19 -8.33 3.39 22.62
CA LEU A 19 -7.91 2.16 23.29
C LEU A 19 -6.64 1.64 22.60
N SER A 20 -5.63 1.26 23.37
CA SER A 20 -4.38 0.70 22.85
C SER A 20 -3.76 -0.31 23.80
N SER A 21 -3.10 -1.32 23.26
CA SER A 21 -2.39 -2.38 24.00
C SER A 21 -0.93 -2.05 24.33
N GLY A 22 -0.47 -0.83 24.05
CA GLY A 22 0.91 -0.40 24.29
C GLY A 22 1.16 1.11 24.20
N GLY A 23 0.10 1.92 24.25
CA GLY A 23 0.18 3.37 24.11
C GLY A 23 0.44 4.11 25.42
N SER A 24 1.23 5.17 25.34
CA SER A 24 1.51 6.09 26.45
C SER A 24 0.41 7.16 26.59
N ARG A 25 0.12 7.53 27.84
CA ARG A 25 -0.81 8.63 28.19
C ARG A 25 -0.10 9.98 28.34
N GLN A 26 1.21 10.04 28.13
CA GLN A 26 1.97 11.28 28.30
C GLN A 26 1.44 12.34 27.34
N ALA A 27 1.32 13.58 27.83
CA ALA A 27 0.93 14.70 27.01
C ALA A 27 2.10 15.09 26.10
N VAL A 28 1.86 15.08 24.79
CA VAL A 28 2.83 15.43 23.77
C VAL A 28 2.27 16.57 22.92
N ALA A 29 3.14 17.48 22.49
CA ALA A 29 2.79 18.51 21.52
C ALA A 29 2.52 17.89 20.15
N VAL A 30 1.30 18.08 19.64
CA VAL A 30 0.89 17.69 18.28
C VAL A 30 0.54 18.95 17.50
N LEU A 31 1.05 19.05 16.27
CA LEU A 31 0.73 20.15 15.38
C LEU A 31 -0.65 19.94 14.77
N ARG A 32 -1.52 20.95 14.93
CA ARG A 32 -2.88 20.93 14.42
C ARG A 32 -3.18 22.21 13.65
N ARG A 33 -3.92 22.08 12.54
CA ARG A 33 -4.44 23.24 11.82
C ARG A 33 -5.75 23.71 12.43
N ILE A 34 -5.76 24.90 13.02
CA ILE A 34 -6.92 25.55 13.62
C ILE A 34 -7.10 26.91 12.93
N HIS A 35 -8.28 27.15 12.34
CA HIS A 35 -8.58 28.36 11.55
C HIS A 35 -7.51 28.69 10.49
N GLY A 36 -7.00 27.66 9.81
CA GLY A 36 -6.00 27.81 8.74
C GLY A 36 -4.54 27.92 9.22
N GLN A 37 -4.31 28.17 10.51
CA GLN A 37 -2.98 28.29 11.11
C GLN A 37 -2.54 27.00 11.82
N MET A 38 -1.24 26.67 11.75
CA MET A 38 -0.66 25.56 12.50
C MET A 38 -0.42 25.98 13.95
N GLN A 39 -1.04 25.27 14.89
CA GLN A 39 -0.92 25.50 16.33
C GLN A 39 -0.46 24.22 17.02
N SER A 40 0.38 24.35 18.03
CA SER A 40 0.80 23.24 18.88
C SER A 40 -0.27 23.00 19.95
N VAL A 41 -0.82 21.79 20.00
CA VAL A 41 -1.83 21.39 20.98
C VAL A 41 -1.32 20.20 21.77
N LEU A 42 -1.56 20.20 23.08
CA LEU A 42 -1.25 19.04 23.92
C LEU A 42 -2.28 17.94 23.67
N ALA A 43 -1.79 16.77 23.27
CA ALA A 43 -2.58 15.56 23.09
C ALA A 43 -1.84 14.36 23.69
N PRO A 44 -2.55 13.33 24.18
CA PRO A 44 -1.90 12.09 24.58
C PRO A 44 -1.03 11.53 23.46
N GLU A 45 0.12 10.96 23.81
CA GLU A 45 1.06 10.35 22.86
C GLU A 45 0.37 9.32 21.96
N LEU A 46 -0.57 8.55 22.52
CA LEU A 46 -1.47 7.67 21.79
C LEU A 46 -2.18 8.33 20.59
N VAL A 47 -2.63 9.59 20.74
CA VAL A 47 -3.30 10.35 19.67
C VAL A 47 -2.32 10.65 18.54
N ARG A 48 -1.07 11.00 18.87
CA ARG A 48 -0.02 11.27 17.89
C ARG A 48 0.33 10.01 17.11
N ASP A 49 0.52 8.90 17.80
CA ASP A 49 0.89 7.62 17.20
C ASP A 49 -0.23 7.06 16.32
N TYR A 50 -1.49 7.26 16.74
CA TYR A 50 -2.66 6.99 15.91
C TYR A 50 -2.66 7.83 14.63
N HIS A 51 -2.54 9.16 14.73
CA HIS A 51 -2.52 10.02 13.53
C HIS A 51 -1.38 9.68 12.57
N ARG A 52 -0.22 9.26 13.10
CA ARG A 52 0.92 8.82 12.28
C ARG A 52 0.63 7.54 11.49
N SER A 53 -0.18 6.63 12.03
CA SER A 53 -0.44 5.30 11.45
C SER A 53 -1.76 5.22 10.67
N MET A 54 -2.77 6.01 11.03
CA MET A 54 -4.13 5.97 10.46
C MET A 54 -4.14 6.20 8.94
N GLY A 55 -3.25 7.05 8.42
CA GLY A 55 -3.24 7.41 6.99
C GLY A 55 -2.75 6.32 6.04
N GLY A 56 -2.27 5.18 6.52
CA GLY A 56 -1.72 4.12 5.65
C GLY A 56 -2.76 3.57 4.66
N VAL A 57 -3.99 3.36 5.13
CA VAL A 57 -5.09 2.83 4.30
C VAL A 57 -5.56 3.89 3.30
N ASP A 58 -5.76 5.13 3.75
CA ASP A 58 -6.20 6.23 2.90
C ASP A 58 -5.20 6.53 1.79
N VAL A 59 -3.89 6.47 2.08
CA VAL A 59 -2.84 6.64 1.06
C VAL A 59 -2.86 5.50 0.05
N HIS A 60 -3.08 4.26 0.49
CA HIS A 60 -3.21 3.11 -0.41
C HIS A 60 -4.45 3.23 -1.30
N ASP A 61 -5.60 3.60 -0.72
CA ASP A 61 -6.86 3.79 -1.47
C ASP A 61 -6.75 4.97 -2.44
N GLN A 62 -6.09 6.06 -2.04
CA GLN A 62 -5.81 7.20 -2.91
C GLN A 62 -4.92 6.81 -4.09
N LEU A 63 -3.87 6.01 -3.88
CA LEU A 63 -3.04 5.48 -4.96
C LEU A 63 -3.85 4.55 -5.88
N ARG A 64 -4.74 3.73 -5.33
CA ARG A 64 -5.64 2.87 -6.10
C ARG A 64 -6.59 3.69 -6.97
N MET A 65 -7.12 4.80 -6.45
CA MET A 65 -8.11 5.67 -7.11
C MET A 65 -7.48 6.75 -8.01
N GLN A 66 -6.16 6.77 -8.16
CA GLN A 66 -5.47 7.70 -9.06
C GLN A 66 -5.71 7.37 -10.54
N ARG A 67 -5.19 8.23 -11.42
CA ARG A 67 -5.38 8.27 -12.89
C ARG A 67 -5.08 6.96 -13.65
N TYR A 68 -4.61 5.92 -12.97
CA TYR A 68 -4.20 4.63 -13.52
C TYR A 68 -5.02 3.43 -12.99
N SER A 69 -6.13 3.66 -12.28
CA SER A 69 -7.03 2.57 -11.86
C SER A 69 -7.64 1.86 -13.06
N VAL A 70 -7.32 0.57 -13.23
CA VAL A 70 -7.91 -0.24 -14.30
C VAL A 70 -9.40 -0.49 -14.00
N GLN A 71 -9.76 -0.62 -12.71
CA GLN A 71 -11.14 -0.77 -12.28
C GLN A 71 -12.02 0.43 -12.64
N LEU A 72 -11.49 1.66 -12.56
CA LEU A 72 -12.24 2.87 -12.92
C LEU A 72 -12.35 3.05 -14.45
N CYS A 73 -11.33 2.63 -15.20
CA CYS A 73 -11.32 2.70 -16.66
C CYS A 73 -12.29 1.70 -17.31
N TYR A 74 -12.46 0.50 -16.73
CA TYR A 74 -13.29 -0.56 -17.29
C TYR A 74 -14.54 -0.84 -16.45
N LYS A 75 -15.63 -0.14 -16.75
CA LYS A 75 -16.94 -0.43 -16.15
C LYS A 75 -17.54 -1.69 -16.77
N THR A 76 -17.48 -2.80 -16.04
CA THR A 76 -18.12 -4.06 -16.45
C THR A 76 -19.48 -4.23 -15.78
N ARG A 77 -20.46 -4.82 -16.48
CA ARG A 77 -21.80 -5.13 -15.92
C ARG A 77 -21.80 -6.32 -14.94
N LYS A 78 -20.73 -7.14 -14.95
CA LYS A 78 -20.65 -8.38 -14.17
C LYS A 78 -19.77 -8.17 -12.94
N TYR A 79 -20.32 -8.39 -11.75
CA TYR A 79 -19.66 -8.07 -10.47
C TYR A 79 -18.28 -8.73 -10.28
N TYR A 80 -18.13 -10.00 -10.72
CA TYR A 80 -16.90 -10.75 -10.54
C TYR A 80 -15.73 -10.16 -11.34
N LYS A 81 -16.00 -9.55 -12.50
CA LYS A 81 -14.97 -8.88 -13.30
C LYS A 81 -14.48 -7.62 -12.59
N THR A 82 -15.40 -6.85 -12.00
CA THR A 82 -15.05 -5.67 -11.19
C THR A 82 -14.24 -6.08 -9.95
N LEU A 83 -14.59 -7.18 -9.29
CA LEU A 83 -13.83 -7.70 -8.14
C LEU A 83 -12.41 -8.11 -8.55
N PHE A 84 -12.26 -8.85 -9.65
CA PHE A 84 -10.96 -9.22 -10.18
C PHE A 84 -10.09 -8.00 -10.52
N LEU A 85 -10.67 -6.99 -11.19
CA LEU A 85 -9.95 -5.75 -11.50
C LEU A 85 -9.52 -4.99 -10.25
N GLY A 86 -10.34 -5.00 -9.19
CA GLY A 86 -9.95 -4.40 -7.90
C GLY A 86 -8.80 -5.13 -7.20
N LEU A 87 -8.76 -6.47 -7.29
CA LEU A 87 -7.62 -7.26 -6.79
C LEU A 87 -6.35 -7.00 -7.61
N LEU A 88 -6.49 -6.89 -8.94
CA LEU A 88 -5.39 -6.54 -9.82
C LEU A 88 -4.83 -5.15 -9.49
N ASP A 89 -5.69 -4.14 -9.34
CA ASP A 89 -5.29 -2.79 -8.95
C ASP A 89 -4.53 -2.78 -7.60
N MET A 90 -4.98 -3.56 -6.61
CA MET A 90 -4.23 -3.71 -5.34
C MET A 90 -2.87 -4.39 -5.52
N ALA A 91 -2.79 -5.43 -6.35
CA ALA A 91 -1.52 -6.10 -6.66
C ALA A 91 -0.53 -5.15 -7.36
N LEU A 92 -1.01 -4.30 -8.27
CA LEU A 92 -0.21 -3.29 -8.96
C LEU A 92 0.36 -2.25 -7.98
N VAL A 93 -0.45 -1.73 -7.05
CA VAL A 93 0.03 -0.79 -6.02
C VAL A 93 1.07 -1.45 -5.12
N ASN A 94 0.87 -2.70 -4.73
CA ASN A 94 1.85 -3.44 -3.93
C ASN A 94 3.16 -3.67 -4.70
N ALA A 95 3.09 -4.04 -5.97
CA ALA A 95 4.26 -4.18 -6.84
C ALA A 95 5.02 -2.85 -6.96
N PHE A 96 4.33 -1.73 -7.10
CA PHE A 96 4.94 -0.40 -7.12
C PHE A 96 5.66 -0.06 -5.81
N ILE A 97 5.08 -0.38 -4.65
CA ILE A 97 5.72 -0.18 -3.33
C ILE A 97 7.03 -0.97 -3.25
N VAL A 98 7.01 -2.24 -3.66
CA VAL A 98 8.20 -3.11 -3.68
C VAL A 98 9.25 -2.57 -4.68
N TYR A 99 8.82 -2.15 -5.87
CA TYR A 99 9.72 -1.59 -6.87
C TYR A 99 10.43 -0.32 -6.37
N ARG A 100 9.68 0.59 -5.73
CA ARG A 100 10.25 1.78 -5.08
C ARG A 100 11.20 1.41 -3.95
N TYR A 101 10.86 0.43 -3.14
CA TYR A 101 11.71 -0.05 -2.06
C TYR A 101 13.04 -0.60 -2.61
N ASN A 102 12.99 -1.44 -3.65
CA ASN A 102 14.18 -1.99 -4.30
C ASN A 102 15.08 -0.89 -4.90
N LYS A 103 14.51 0.10 -5.60
CA LYS A 103 15.27 1.24 -6.13
C LYS A 103 15.91 2.06 -5.03
N LYS A 104 15.23 2.26 -3.89
CA LYS A 104 15.76 2.96 -2.72
C LYS A 104 16.94 2.22 -2.10
N VAL A 105 16.84 0.89 -1.92
CA VAL A 105 17.95 0.05 -1.42
C VAL A 105 19.16 0.13 -2.35
N ASN A 106 18.92 0.20 -3.66
CA ASN A 106 19.96 0.34 -4.68
C ASN A 106 20.44 1.80 -4.89
N ASN A 107 20.11 2.73 -3.98
CA ASN A 107 20.47 4.16 -4.06
C ASN A 107 20.05 4.86 -5.37
N LYS A 108 19.02 4.35 -6.06
CA LYS A 108 18.45 4.96 -7.27
C LYS A 108 17.26 5.84 -6.91
N ARG A 109 17.03 6.89 -7.70
CA ARG A 109 15.88 7.78 -7.51
C ARG A 109 14.58 6.97 -7.68
N PRO A 110 13.61 7.10 -6.76
CA PRO A 110 12.34 6.39 -6.87
C PRO A 110 11.56 6.92 -8.09
N PRO A 111 11.11 6.03 -9.01
CA PRO A 111 10.39 6.45 -10.20
C PRO A 111 8.99 6.96 -9.86
N LYS A 112 8.47 7.84 -10.72
CA LYS A 112 7.06 8.29 -10.67
C LYS A 112 6.15 7.11 -11.01
N HIS A 113 4.92 7.13 -10.48
CA HIS A 113 3.92 6.09 -10.73
C HIS A 113 3.66 5.85 -12.22
N SER A 114 3.62 6.92 -13.01
CA SER A 114 3.40 6.86 -14.47
C SER A 114 4.48 6.05 -15.20
N VAL A 115 5.75 6.26 -14.83
CA VAL A 115 6.90 5.59 -15.45
C VAL A 115 6.89 4.11 -15.13
N PHE A 116 6.55 3.76 -13.88
CA PHE A 116 6.39 2.35 -13.50
C PHE A 116 5.28 1.67 -14.29
N MET A 117 4.11 2.32 -14.44
CA MET A 117 3.00 1.74 -15.19
C MET A 117 3.34 1.57 -16.67
N GLU A 118 4.06 2.52 -17.28
CA GLU A 118 4.54 2.42 -18.66
C GLU A 118 5.51 1.25 -18.84
N GLU A 119 6.55 1.16 -17.99
CA GLU A 119 7.50 0.03 -18.00
C GLU A 119 6.78 -1.31 -17.84
N LEU A 120 5.82 -1.39 -16.92
CA LEU A 120 5.05 -2.59 -16.69
C LEU A 120 4.19 -2.98 -17.90
N MET A 121 3.51 -2.02 -18.53
CA MET A 121 2.68 -2.30 -19.71
C MET A 121 3.52 -2.79 -20.89
N VAL A 122 4.69 -2.18 -21.13
CA VAL A 122 5.63 -2.63 -22.17
C VAL A 122 6.09 -4.06 -21.89
N GLN A 123 6.44 -4.38 -20.64
CA GLN A 123 6.84 -5.73 -20.25
C GLN A 123 5.70 -6.74 -20.46
N LEU A 124 4.47 -6.41 -20.07
CA LEU A 124 3.31 -7.29 -20.27
C LEU A 124 2.98 -7.54 -21.74
N LEU A 125 3.22 -6.56 -22.62
CA LEU A 125 3.05 -6.74 -24.07
C LEU A 125 4.13 -7.61 -24.71
N ALA A 126 5.34 -7.60 -24.14
CA ALA A 126 6.46 -8.41 -24.63
C ALA A 126 6.40 -9.88 -24.17
N VAL A 127 5.45 -10.22 -23.28
CA VAL A 127 5.29 -11.57 -22.76
C VAL A 127 4.61 -12.46 -23.81
N ASP A 128 5.28 -13.56 -24.13
CA ASP A 128 4.74 -14.64 -24.96
C ASP A 128 3.78 -15.50 -24.12
N SER A 129 2.49 -15.47 -24.44
CA SER A 129 1.43 -16.09 -23.65
C SER A 129 1.65 -17.60 -23.48
N ASP A 130 2.07 -18.28 -24.54
CA ASP A 130 2.13 -19.74 -24.59
C ASP A 130 3.25 -20.29 -23.70
N LYS A 131 4.35 -19.54 -23.57
CA LYS A 131 5.46 -19.87 -22.68
C LYS A 131 5.11 -19.62 -21.21
N VAL A 132 4.34 -18.58 -20.92
CA VAL A 132 3.97 -18.26 -19.53
C VAL A 132 2.95 -19.25 -18.98
N PHE A 133 1.95 -19.67 -19.76
CA PHE A 133 0.99 -20.67 -19.30
C PHE A 133 1.65 -22.02 -19.00
N THR A 134 2.59 -22.45 -19.85
CA THR A 134 3.34 -23.70 -19.65
C THR A 134 4.25 -23.63 -18.41
N GLU A 135 4.94 -22.51 -18.17
CA GLU A 135 5.74 -22.32 -16.95
C GLU A 135 4.89 -22.26 -15.67
N ILE A 136 3.71 -21.63 -15.73
CA ILE A 136 2.76 -21.57 -14.63
C ILE A 136 2.29 -22.98 -14.25
N GLU A 137 1.83 -23.76 -15.22
CA GLU A 137 1.37 -25.15 -15.01
C GLU A 137 2.47 -26.01 -14.38
N VAL A 138 3.70 -25.93 -14.91
CA VAL A 138 4.85 -26.65 -14.35
C VAL A 138 5.15 -26.21 -12.92
N SER A 139 5.05 -24.92 -12.60
CA SER A 139 5.31 -24.42 -11.24
C SER A 139 4.21 -24.82 -10.22
N MET A 140 2.94 -24.84 -10.65
CA MET A 140 1.82 -25.29 -9.82
C MET A 140 1.92 -26.79 -9.53
N LEU A 141 2.34 -27.58 -10.52
CA LEU A 141 2.56 -29.02 -10.38
C LEU A 141 3.76 -29.33 -9.46
N LEU A 142 4.79 -28.49 -9.44
CA LEU A 142 5.98 -28.68 -8.61
C LEU A 142 5.85 -28.14 -7.16
N GLY A 143 4.70 -27.57 -6.78
CA GLY A 143 4.43 -27.15 -5.39
C GLY A 143 5.36 -26.07 -4.84
N GLN A 144 6.12 -25.35 -5.69
CA GLN A 144 7.08 -24.33 -5.26
C GLN A 144 6.41 -22.97 -5.01
N HIS A 145 5.61 -22.89 -3.95
CA HIS A 145 4.87 -21.67 -3.58
C HIS A 145 5.74 -20.45 -3.21
N LYS A 146 7.07 -20.61 -3.11
CA LYS A 146 8.03 -19.58 -2.67
C LYS A 146 8.87 -18.93 -3.78
N ARG A 147 8.79 -19.38 -5.04
CA ARG A 147 9.68 -18.90 -6.13
C ARG A 147 9.02 -18.01 -7.18
N PHE A 148 7.70 -17.87 -7.19
CA PHE A 148 7.02 -17.10 -8.23
C PHE A 148 7.40 -15.60 -8.20
N ALA A 149 7.67 -15.05 -7.02
CA ALA A 149 8.13 -13.67 -6.87
C ALA A 149 9.62 -13.44 -7.20
N VAL A 150 10.43 -14.50 -7.40
CA VAL A 150 11.87 -14.35 -7.63
C VAL A 150 12.24 -14.65 -9.08
N VAL A 151 11.55 -15.58 -9.75
CA VAL A 151 11.91 -15.99 -11.12
C VAL A 151 11.48 -14.94 -12.15
N CYS A 152 10.28 -14.35 -12.05
CA CYS A 152 9.92 -13.22 -12.93
C CYS A 152 10.82 -12.00 -12.70
N THR A 153 11.23 -11.73 -11.46
CA THR A 153 12.05 -10.54 -11.15
C THR A 153 13.52 -10.71 -11.58
N PHE A 154 14.03 -11.95 -11.69
CA PHE A 154 15.41 -12.19 -12.10
C PHE A 154 15.63 -12.02 -13.61
N ASN A 155 14.66 -12.41 -14.45
CA ASN A 155 14.73 -12.13 -15.90
C ASN A 155 14.41 -10.67 -16.26
N ILE A 156 13.71 -9.93 -15.38
CA ILE A 156 13.42 -8.49 -15.55
C ILE A 156 14.63 -7.58 -15.25
N MET A 157 15.65 -8.05 -14.51
CA MET A 157 16.84 -7.22 -14.16
C MET A 157 18.07 -7.47 -15.03
N ARG A 158 18.01 -8.35 -16.04
CA ARG A 158 19.17 -8.74 -16.86
C ARG A 158 19.06 -8.43 -18.36
N SER A 159 18.06 -7.66 -18.78
CA SER A 159 17.98 -7.10 -20.13
C SER A 159 17.96 -5.58 -20.11
#